data_AF-A0A847HDV9-F1
#
_entry.id   AF-A0A847HDV9-F1
#
_cell.length_a   1.000
_cell.length_b   1.000
_cell.length_c   1.000
_cell.angle_alpha   90.00
_cell.angle_beta   90.00
_cell.angle_gamma   90.00
#
_symmetry.space_group_name_H-M   'P 1'
#
loop_
_entity.id
_entity.type
_entity.pdbx_description
1 polymer ?
#
loop_
_entity_poly.entity_id
_entity_poly.type
_entity_poly.pdbx_seq_one_letter_code
_entity_poly.pdbx_strand_id
1 'polypeptide(L)'
;MSTTTVINPLQVPAPDNIAGDGNAALDFLAGEFFLAKVYGNEDLEVLASAESLPTLATAAAAFDSDDMPANFRLVEHPADS
;
A
#
# COMPACT_ATOMS: atom_id res chain seq x y z
N MET A 1 -14.90 6.54 -29.43
CA MET A 1 -14.60 7.35 -28.24
C MET A 1 -14.62 6.38 -27.05
N SER A 2 -13.47 5.92 -26.59
CA SER A 2 -13.41 5.10 -25.36
C SER A 2 -13.53 6.02 -24.17
N THR A 3 -14.55 5.83 -23.33
CA THR A 3 -14.64 6.46 -22.03
C THR A 3 -13.57 5.84 -21.13
N THR A 4 -12.47 6.57 -20.90
CA THR A 4 -11.52 6.22 -19.85
C THR A 4 -12.23 6.39 -18.51
N THR A 5 -12.63 5.29 -17.89
CA THR A 5 -13.08 5.30 -16.50
C THR A 5 -11.85 5.47 -15.63
N VAL A 6 -11.75 6.61 -14.94
CA VAL A 6 -10.75 6.80 -13.89
C VAL A 6 -11.26 6.05 -12.67
N ILE A 7 -10.60 4.94 -12.33
CA ILE A 7 -10.81 4.27 -11.05
C ILE A 7 -9.96 5.03 -10.04
N ASN A 8 -10.58 5.56 -8.99
CA ASN A 8 -9.82 6.14 -7.89
C ASN A 8 -9.20 4.98 -7.10
N PRO A 9 -7.85 4.91 -6.99
CA PRO A 9 -7.20 3.86 -6.22
C PRO A 9 -7.63 3.94 -4.75
N LEU A 10 -7.72 2.80 -4.08
CA LEU A 10 -7.95 2.77 -2.65
C LEU A 10 -6.69 3.30 -1.96
N GLN A 11 -6.81 4.47 -1.33
CA GLN A 11 -5.70 5.10 -0.61
C GLN A 11 -5.80 4.79 0.87
N VAL A 12 -4.76 4.18 1.43
CA VAL A 12 -4.70 3.80 2.84
C VAL A 12 -3.48 4.46 3.49
N PRO A 13 -3.67 5.28 4.53
CA PRO A 13 -2.56 5.83 5.29
C PRO A 13 -1.90 4.72 6.11
N ALA A 14 -0.60 4.54 5.91
CA ALA A 14 0.23 3.73 6.78
C ALA A 14 0.38 4.44 8.13
N PRO A 15 0.31 3.72 9.26
CA PRO A 15 0.53 4.31 10.56
C PRO A 15 2.01 4.75 10.75
N ASP A 16 2.19 5.88 11.43
CA ASP A 16 3.50 6.54 11.56
C ASP A 16 4.53 5.74 12.34
N ASN A 17 4.08 4.81 13.18
CA ASN A 17 4.93 3.99 14.04
C ASN A 17 5.56 2.78 13.33
N ILE A 18 5.41 2.66 12.01
CA ILE A 18 6.01 1.57 11.22
C ILE A 18 7.50 1.84 10.91
N ALA A 19 7.96 3.09 10.97
CA ALA A 19 9.34 3.43 10.65
C ALA A 19 10.35 2.61 11.48
N GLY A 20 11.14 1.78 10.80
CA GLY A 20 12.12 0.89 11.44
C GLY A 20 11.55 -0.41 12.05
N ASP A 21 10.23 -0.60 12.05
CA ASP A 21 9.56 -1.83 12.50
C ASP A 21 9.06 -2.65 11.30
N GLY A 22 9.91 -3.56 10.83
CA GLY A 22 9.58 -4.46 9.72
C GLY A 22 8.42 -5.41 10.02
N ASN A 23 8.20 -5.80 11.28
CA ASN A 23 7.11 -6.69 11.64
C ASN A 23 5.77 -5.95 11.60
N ALA A 24 5.73 -4.71 12.12
CA ALA A 24 4.54 -3.87 12.00
C ALA A 24 4.21 -3.55 10.53
N ALA A 25 5.23 -3.32 9.69
CA ALA A 25 5.05 -3.13 8.25
C ALA A 25 4.46 -4.36 7.56
N LEU A 26 4.96 -5.55 7.90
CA LEU A 26 4.47 -6.82 7.35
C LEU A 26 3.02 -7.10 7.78
N ASP A 27 2.70 -6.92 9.06
CA ASP A 27 1.34 -7.12 9.58
C ASP A 27 0.34 -6.18 8.92
N PHE A 28 0.71 -4.91 8.79
CA PHE A 28 -0.09 -3.91 8.08
C PHE A 28 -0.34 -4.30 6.61
N LEU A 29 0.73 -4.57 5.85
CA LEU A 29 0.60 -4.93 4.43
C LEU A 29 -0.17 -6.23 4.22
N ALA A 30 0.04 -7.24 5.08
CA ALA A 30 -0.72 -8.49 5.01
C ALA A 30 -2.23 -8.24 5.19
N GLY A 31 -2.60 -7.38 6.14
CA GLY A 31 -3.99 -6.97 6.35
C GLY A 31 -4.58 -6.26 5.14
N GLU A 32 -3.88 -5.26 4.61
CA GLU A 32 -4.37 -4.47 3.47
C GLU A 32 -4.47 -5.30 2.19
N PHE A 33 -3.50 -6.18 1.93
CA PHE A 33 -3.54 -7.09 0.77
C PHE A 33 -4.69 -8.09 0.89
N PHE A 34 -4.92 -8.64 2.08
CA PHE A 34 -6.06 -9.51 2.34
C PHE A 34 -7.39 -8.80 2.08
N LEU A 35 -7.56 -7.58 2.61
CA LEU A 35 -8.76 -6.78 2.38
C LEU A 35 -8.94 -6.44 0.89
N ALA A 36 -7.88 -6.03 0.21
CA ALA A 36 -7.90 -5.75 -1.21
C ALA A 36 -8.38 -6.97 -2.02
N LYS A 37 -7.87 -8.17 -1.71
CA LYS A 37 -8.27 -9.44 -2.34
C LYS A 37 -9.73 -9.79 -2.05
N VAL A 38 -10.19 -9.62 -0.81
CA VAL A 38 -11.58 -9.90 -0.40
C VAL A 38 -12.57 -8.98 -1.12
N TYR A 39 -12.22 -7.71 -1.30
CA TYR A 39 -13.09 -6.73 -1.96
C TYR A 39 -12.89 -6.62 -3.48
N GLY A 40 -11.93 -7.37 -4.05
CA GLY A 40 -11.61 -7.30 -5.48
C GLY A 40 -10.99 -5.98 -5.91
N ASN A 41 -10.26 -5.31 -5.01
CA ASN A 41 -9.54 -4.07 -5.29
C ASN A 41 -8.15 -4.40 -5.81
N GLU A 42 -7.92 -4.16 -7.10
CA GLU A 42 -6.61 -4.38 -7.73
C GLU A 42 -5.70 -3.13 -7.60
N ASP A 43 -6.28 -1.97 -7.32
CA ASP A 43 -5.62 -0.67 -7.17
C ASP A 43 -5.53 -0.24 -5.71
N LEU A 44 -4.38 -0.49 -5.08
CA LEU A 44 -4.08 -0.11 -3.69
C LEU A 44 -2.88 0.84 -3.62
N GLU A 45 -3.07 2.00 -3.03
CA GLU A 45 -2.03 2.99 -2.74
C GLU A 45 -1.87 3.13 -1.23
N VAL A 46 -0.68 2.80 -0.73
CA VAL A 46 -0.34 3.00 0.68
C VAL A 46 0.42 4.32 0.81
N LEU A 47 -0.16 5.25 1.54
CA LEU A 47 0.39 6.58 1.82
C LEU A 47 1.24 6.54 3.08
N ALA A 48 2.52 6.87 3.02
CA ALA A 48 3.41 6.80 4.18
C ALA A 48 4.39 7.98 4.23
N SER A 49 4.90 8.27 5.43
CA SER A 49 6.01 9.22 5.59
C SER A 49 7.28 8.72 4.89
N ALA A 50 8.16 9.64 4.50
CA ALA A 50 9.46 9.31 3.91
C ALA A 50 10.31 8.33 4.77
N GLU A 51 10.14 8.39 6.09
CA GLU A 51 10.85 7.53 7.04
C GLU A 51 10.29 6.10 7.07
N SER A 52 8.98 5.93 6.87
CA SER A 52 8.31 4.62 6.86
C SER A 52 8.39 3.92 5.50
N LEU A 53 8.56 4.66 4.40
CA LEU A 53 8.61 4.12 3.03
C LEU A 53 9.66 3.01 2.84
N PRO A 54 10.91 3.14 3.29
CA PRO A 54 11.90 2.07 3.14
C PRO A 54 11.51 0.78 3.86
N THR A 55 10.91 0.90 5.05
CA THR A 55 10.46 -0.26 5.83
C THR A 55 9.29 -0.95 5.13
N LEU A 56 8.32 -0.18 4.64
CA LEU A 56 7.19 -0.70 3.86
C LEU A 56 7.64 -1.33 2.53
N ALA A 57 8.60 -0.75 1.83
CA ALA A 57 9.14 -1.31 0.60
C ALA A 57 9.83 -2.66 0.84
N THR A 58 10.57 -2.76 1.94
CA THR A 58 11.22 -4.01 2.35
C THR A 58 10.19 -5.07 2.74
N ALA A 59 9.14 -4.68 3.47
CA ALA A 59 8.06 -5.58 3.85
C ALA A 59 7.25 -6.06 2.62
N ALA A 60 6.92 -5.15 1.69
CA ALA A 60 6.22 -5.48 0.45
C ALA A 60 7.00 -6.50 -0.40
N ALA A 61 8.34 -6.40 -0.42
CA ALA A 61 9.20 -7.35 -1.14
C ALA A 61 9.21 -8.77 -0.55
N ALA A 62 8.65 -8.98 0.65
CA ALA A 62 8.52 -10.30 1.26
C ALA A 62 7.26 -11.07 0.80
N PHE A 63 6.33 -10.41 0.11
CA PHE A 63 5.11 -11.03 -0.39
C PHE A 63 5.28 -11.56 -1.81
N ASP A 64 4.59 -12.66 -2.11
CA ASP A 64 4.47 -13.16 -3.48
C ASP A 64 3.56 -12.25 -4.31
N SER A 65 3.85 -12.13 -5.60
CA SER A 65 3.08 -11.27 -6.51
C SER A 65 1.61 -11.67 -6.63
N ASP A 66 1.27 -12.94 -6.41
CA ASP A 66 -0.11 -13.45 -6.45
C ASP A 66 -0.94 -13.05 -5.21
N ASP A 67 -0.27 -12.58 -4.15
CA ASP A 67 -0.91 -12.07 -2.94
C ASP A 67 -0.94 -10.54 -2.89
N MET A 68 -0.25 -9.87 -3.82
CA MET A 68 -0.26 -8.41 -3.95
C MET A 68 -1.36 -7.94 -4.90
N PRO A 69 -2.00 -6.79 -4.63
CA PRO A 69 -2.84 -6.11 -5.63
C PRO A 69 -2.03 -5.79 -6.89
N ALA A 70 -2.63 -6.00 -8.07
CA ALA A 70 -1.94 -5.87 -9.36
C ALA A 70 -1.32 -4.48 -9.57
N ASN A 71 -1.95 -3.43 -9.05
CA ASN A 71 -1.52 -2.04 -9.18
C ASN A 71 -1.08 -1.45 -7.82
N PHE A 72 -0.55 -2.27 -6.92
CA PHE A 72 -0.05 -1.80 -5.63
C PHE A 72 1.07 -0.75 -5.77
N ARG A 73 0.98 0.33 -4.99
CA ARG A 73 2.00 1.38 -4.93
C ARG A 73 2.20 1.89 -3.52
N LEU A 74 3.46 2.22 -3.20
CA LEU A 74 3.83 3.04 -2.06
C LEU A 74 3.95 4.48 -2.53
N VAL A 75 3.26 5.39 -1.85
CA VAL A 75 3.22 6.80 -2.17
C VAL A 75 3.61 7.59 -0.93
N GLU A 76 4.48 8.58 -1.09
CA GLU A 76 4.80 9.48 0.01
C GLU A 76 3.56 10.32 0.36
N HIS A 77 3.19 10.36 1.64
CA HIS A 77 2.12 11.22 2.10
C HIS A 77 2.56 12.67 1.85
N PRO A 78 1.80 13.47 1.09
CA PRO A 78 2.15 14.86 0.90
C PRO A 78 2.15 15.52 2.27
N ALA A 79 3.32 15.94 2.75
CA ALA A 79 3.41 16.82 3.91
C ALA A 79 2.46 17.99 3.65
N ASP A 80 1.53 18.23 4.58
CA ASP A 80 0.47 19.24 4.52
C ASP A 80 0.86 20.46 3.67
N SER A 81 0.03 20.77 2.66
CA SER A 81 0.03 22.07 1.96
C SER A 81 -0.64 23.12 2.83
#